data_AF-A0AAW0AB73-F1
#
_entry.id   AF-A0AAW0AB73-F1
#
_cell.length_a   1.000
_cell.length_b   1.000
_cell.length_c   1.000
_cell.angle_alpha   90.00
_cell.angle_beta   90.00
_cell.angle_gamma   90.00
#
_symmetry.space_group_name_H-M   'P 1'
#
loop_
_entity.id
_entity.type
_entity.pdbx_description
1 polymer ?
#
loop_
_entity_poly.entity_id
_entity_poly.type
_entity_poly.pdbx_seq_one_letter_code
_entity_poly.pdbx_strand_id
1 'polypeptide(L)'
;MAKKTRNWKRIAKKDRKNLKLWAEGARDTILRPHIPGYTDALERGWRFERDYVREVCNEFHARISWRLQDDEEPELPLPDYDPFASREEEELDEEEAEQERLRKETLNAAPSRDFNLLLLRRKADAHFSSSPPSGSGAGSNIAHDVFGGR
;
A
#
# COMPACT_ATOMS: atom_id res chain seq x y z
N MET A 1 19.37 21.05 38.62
CA MET A 1 18.06 20.45 38.30
C MET A 1 18.29 19.11 37.63
N ALA A 2 17.86 18.00 38.25
CA ALA A 2 18.05 16.66 37.69
C ALA A 2 17.04 16.41 36.53
N LYS A 3 17.55 16.04 35.36
CA LYS A 3 16.71 15.74 34.19
C LYS A 3 16.06 14.36 34.38
N LYS A 4 14.73 14.32 34.48
CA LYS A 4 13.95 13.09 34.60
C LYS A 4 13.93 12.39 33.24
N THR A 5 14.69 11.30 33.09
CA THR A 5 14.66 10.48 31.87
C THR A 5 13.36 9.69 31.82
N ARG A 6 12.55 9.89 30.78
CA ARG A 6 11.33 9.11 30.54
C ARG A 6 11.74 7.72 30.07
N ASN A 7 11.36 6.69 30.84
CA ASN A 7 11.61 5.30 30.48
C ASN A 7 10.50 4.83 29.52
N TRP A 8 10.78 4.76 28.22
CA TRP A 8 9.85 4.26 27.22
C TRP A 8 9.88 2.73 27.20
N LYS A 9 8.79 2.09 27.61
CA LYS A 9 8.59 0.64 27.44
C LYS A 9 7.85 0.36 26.13
N ARG A 10 8.28 -0.66 25.39
CA ARG A 10 7.61 -1.10 24.16
C ARG A 10 6.26 -1.72 24.55
N ILE A 11 5.19 -1.28 23.89
CA ILE A 11 3.83 -1.83 24.07
C ILE A 11 3.80 -3.25 23.46
N ALA A 12 3.21 -4.19 24.20
CA ALA A 12 3.03 -5.57 23.73
C ALA A 12 2.15 -5.59 22.47
N LYS A 13 2.36 -6.56 21.58
CA LYS A 13 1.70 -6.59 20.26
C LYS A 13 0.16 -6.58 20.39
N LYS A 14 -0.38 -7.37 21.31
CA LYS A 14 -1.82 -7.47 21.64
C LYS A 14 -2.43 -6.14 22.12
N ASP A 15 -1.63 -5.27 22.74
CA ASP A 15 -2.09 -3.98 23.28
C ASP A 15 -1.96 -2.84 22.25
N ARG A 16 -1.40 -3.12 21.07
CA ARG A 16 -1.26 -2.13 20.00
C ARG A 16 -2.61 -1.96 19.30
N LYS A 17 -3.31 -0.88 19.64
CA LYS A 17 -4.52 -0.46 18.90
C LYS A 17 -4.22 0.09 17.50
N ASN A 18 -2.95 0.21 17.13
CA ASN A 18 -2.55 0.67 15.81
C ASN A 18 -2.18 -0.53 14.93
N LEU A 19 -2.65 -0.51 13.68
CA LEU A 19 -2.20 -1.44 12.65
C LEU A 19 -0.73 -1.22 12.25
N LYS A 20 0.01 -0.34 12.95
CA LYS A 20 1.44 -0.18 12.70
C LYS A 20 2.12 -1.47 13.15
N LEU A 21 2.89 -2.07 12.23
CA LEU A 21 3.66 -3.30 12.45
C LEU A 21 2.84 -4.61 12.32
N TRP A 22 1.67 -4.58 11.68
CA TRP A 22 0.90 -5.79 11.37
C TRP A 22 1.71 -6.79 10.52
N ALA A 23 2.56 -6.27 9.63
CA ALA A 23 3.42 -7.07 8.76
C ALA A 23 4.72 -7.55 9.44
N GLU A 24 5.00 -7.27 10.73
CA GLU A 24 6.19 -7.83 11.40
C GLU A 24 6.12 -9.39 11.47
N GLY A 25 7.29 -10.04 11.43
CA GLY A 25 7.42 -11.49 11.63
C GLY A 25 7.25 -12.30 10.34
N ALA A 26 6.51 -13.41 10.42
CA ALA A 26 6.27 -14.31 9.27
C ALA A 26 5.62 -13.60 8.07
N ARG A 27 4.75 -12.60 8.33
CA ARG A 27 4.12 -11.80 7.27
C ARG A 27 5.15 -11.01 6.45
N ASP A 28 6.17 -10.41 7.08
CA ASP A 28 7.25 -9.70 6.38
C ASP A 28 8.01 -10.66 5.48
N THR A 29 8.24 -11.90 5.93
CA THR A 29 8.99 -12.88 5.14
C THR A 29 8.28 -13.28 3.85
N ILE A 30 6.95 -13.28 3.84
CA ILE A 30 6.14 -13.51 2.64
C ILE A 30 6.10 -12.26 1.76
N LEU A 31 5.84 -11.08 2.34
CA LEU A 31 5.54 -9.87 1.57
C LEU A 31 6.80 -9.16 1.04
N ARG A 32 7.91 -9.21 1.77
CA ARG A 32 9.14 -8.47 1.43
C ARG A 32 9.68 -8.81 0.03
N PRO A 33 9.73 -10.08 -0.41
CA PRO A 33 10.15 -10.43 -1.77
C PRO A 33 9.31 -9.79 -2.88
N HIS A 34 8.04 -9.45 -2.60
CA HIS A 34 7.14 -8.90 -3.61
C HIS A 34 7.20 -7.39 -3.78
N ILE A 35 7.92 -6.66 -2.91
CA ILE A 35 8.03 -5.19 -2.99
C ILE A 35 8.57 -4.72 -4.35
N PRO A 36 9.66 -5.30 -4.91
CA PRO A 36 10.17 -4.89 -6.22
C PRO A 36 9.20 -5.20 -7.37
N GLY A 37 8.53 -6.36 -7.34
CA GLY A 37 7.55 -6.70 -8.38
C GLY A 37 6.32 -5.79 -8.34
N TYR A 38 5.93 -5.33 -7.15
CA TYR A 38 4.86 -4.35 -7.01
C TYR A 38 5.25 -2.99 -7.61
N THR A 39 6.48 -2.51 -7.36
CA THR A 39 6.96 -1.25 -7.94
C THR A 39 6.97 -1.31 -9.47
N ASP A 40 7.43 -2.43 -10.05
CA ASP A 40 7.43 -2.64 -11.50
C ASP A 40 6.01 -2.67 -12.07
N ALA A 41 5.07 -3.32 -11.37
CA ALA A 41 3.66 -3.39 -11.77
C ALA A 41 2.99 -2.00 -11.72
N LEU A 42 3.33 -1.20 -10.70
CA LEU A 42 2.85 0.17 -10.54
C LEU A 42 3.26 1.06 -11.72
N GLU A 43 4.51 0.96 -12.16
CA GLU A 43 5.04 1.73 -13.31
C GLU A 43 4.35 1.38 -14.63
N ARG A 44 3.89 0.12 -14.79
CA ARG A 44 3.15 -0.35 -15.98
C ARG A 44 1.68 0.07 -15.97
N GLY A 45 1.13 0.43 -14.82
CA GLY A 45 -0.20 0.97 -14.65
C GLY A 45 -1.18 0.04 -13.91
N TRP A 46 -2.36 0.59 -13.59
CA TRP A 46 -3.30 0.04 -12.61
C TRP A 46 -3.78 -1.40 -12.87
N ARG A 47 -3.82 -1.88 -14.12
CA ARG A 47 -4.22 -3.26 -14.43
C ARG A 47 -3.17 -4.26 -13.96
N PHE A 48 -1.90 -3.98 -14.27
CA PHE A 48 -0.76 -4.80 -13.85
C PHE A 48 -0.64 -4.78 -12.34
N GLU A 49 -0.80 -3.62 -11.72
CA GLU A 49 -0.85 -3.49 -10.26
C GLU A 49 -1.92 -4.39 -9.65
N ARG A 50 -3.16 -4.29 -10.13
CA ARG A 50 -4.29 -5.07 -9.61
C ARG A 50 -4.06 -6.58 -9.75
N ASP A 51 -3.57 -7.01 -10.91
CA ASP A 51 -3.35 -8.42 -11.18
C ASP A 51 -2.18 -8.96 -10.33
N TYR A 52 -1.11 -8.19 -10.16
CA TYR A 52 -0.01 -8.53 -9.25
C TYR A 52 -0.44 -8.61 -7.78
N VAL A 53 -1.20 -7.62 -7.30
CA VAL A 53 -1.73 -7.64 -5.92
C VAL A 53 -2.62 -8.86 -5.70
N ARG A 54 -3.42 -9.26 -6.70
CA ARG A 54 -4.23 -10.47 -6.61
C ARG A 54 -3.36 -11.73 -6.43
N GLU A 55 -2.28 -11.86 -7.18
CA GLU A 55 -1.34 -12.98 -7.06
C GLU A 55 -0.70 -13.03 -5.66
N VAL A 56 -0.19 -11.89 -5.17
CA VAL A 56 0.40 -11.79 -3.83
C VAL A 56 -0.61 -12.10 -2.73
N CYS A 57 -1.85 -11.63 -2.86
CA CYS A 57 -2.92 -11.95 -1.92
C CYS A 57 -3.25 -13.44 -1.92
N ASN A 58 -3.28 -14.09 -3.09
CA ASN A 58 -3.51 -15.53 -3.18
C ASN A 58 -2.40 -16.32 -2.50
N GLU A 59 -1.13 -15.97 -2.76
CA GLU A 59 0.02 -16.59 -2.09
C GLU A 59 -0.01 -16.38 -0.58
N PHE A 60 -0.27 -15.15 -0.14
CA PHE A 60 -0.36 -14.80 1.27
C PHE A 60 -1.45 -15.62 1.98
N HIS A 61 -2.64 -15.71 1.39
CA HIS A 61 -3.77 -16.42 1.98
C HIS A 61 -3.71 -17.94 1.82
N ALA A 62 -2.89 -18.46 0.92
CA ALA A 62 -2.55 -19.88 0.88
C ALA A 62 -1.64 -20.27 2.05
N ARG A 63 -0.75 -19.37 2.49
CA ARG A 63 0.19 -19.61 3.59
C ARG A 63 -0.38 -19.25 4.97
N ILE A 64 -1.20 -18.20 5.03
CA ILE A 64 -1.76 -17.66 6.28
C ILE A 64 -3.27 -17.65 6.15
N SER A 65 -3.95 -18.40 7.02
CA SER A 65 -5.40 -18.41 7.07
C SER A 65 -5.95 -17.00 7.26
N TRP A 66 -6.96 -16.66 6.46
CA TRP A 66 -7.69 -15.40 6.56
C TRP A 66 -8.49 -15.25 7.87
N ARG A 67 -8.69 -16.35 8.62
CA ARG A 67 -9.32 -16.36 9.94
C ARG A 67 -8.37 -15.90 11.05
N LEU A 68 -7.05 -15.96 10.81
CA LEU A 68 -6.03 -15.59 11.79
C LEU A 68 -6.09 -14.08 12.05
N GLN A 69 -6.11 -13.67 13.32
CA GLN A 69 -6.13 -12.25 13.66
C GLN A 69 -4.80 -11.56 13.32
N ASP A 70 -4.84 -10.24 13.10
CA ASP A 70 -3.66 -9.45 12.74
C ASP A 70 -2.57 -9.44 13.83
N ASP A 71 -2.97 -9.59 15.10
CA ASP A 71 -2.06 -9.64 16.25
C ASP A 71 -1.48 -11.03 16.48
N GLU A 72 -2.13 -12.08 15.97
CA GLU A 72 -1.65 -13.46 16.03
C GLU A 72 -0.57 -13.71 14.97
N GLU A 73 0.41 -14.54 15.32
CA GLU A 73 1.48 -14.96 14.41
C GLU A 73 1.19 -16.38 13.94
N PRO A 74 1.35 -16.67 12.63
CA PRO A 74 1.17 -18.01 12.12
C PRO A 74 2.24 -18.94 12.68
N GLU A 75 1.89 -20.22 12.83
CA GLU A 75 2.84 -21.25 13.23
C GLU A 75 3.91 -21.45 12.15
N LEU A 76 5.16 -21.61 12.58
CA LEU A 76 6.29 -21.89 11.71
C LEU A 76 6.67 -23.36 11.82
N PRO A 77 7.06 -24.03 10.72
CA PRO A 77 7.27 -23.50 9.37
C PRO A 77 5.96 -23.25 8.61
N LEU A 78 5.96 -22.22 7.75
CA LEU A 78 4.84 -21.98 6.84
C LEU A 78 4.75 -23.11 5.81
N PRO A 79 3.54 -23.46 5.34
CA PRO A 79 3.38 -24.41 4.25
C PRO A 79 3.99 -23.87 2.95
N ASP A 80 4.50 -24.78 2.12
CA ASP A 80 5.01 -24.43 0.80
C ASP A 80 3.86 -23.97 -0.11
N TYR A 81 4.09 -22.88 -0.84
CA TYR A 81 3.09 -22.33 -1.74
C TYR A 81 3.15 -23.03 -3.11
N ASP A 82 2.02 -23.64 -3.50
CA ASP A 82 1.82 -24.16 -4.86
C ASP A 82 0.82 -23.26 -5.61
N PRO A 83 1.25 -22.54 -6.67
CA PRO A 83 0.36 -21.67 -7.45
C PRO A 83 -0.66 -22.45 -8.30
N PHE A 84 -0.47 -23.76 -8.49
CA PHE A 84 -1.38 -24.62 -9.26
C PHE A 84 -2.34 -25.42 -8.38
N ALA A 85 -2.19 -25.35 -7.05
CA ALA A 85 -3.10 -26.01 -6.13
C ALA A 85 -4.53 -25.48 -6.32
N SER A 86 -5.48 -26.40 -6.50
CA SER A 86 -6.89 -26.06 -6.45
C SER A 86 -7.23 -25.58 -5.06
N ARG A 87 -8.02 -24.51 -4.96
CA ARG A 87 -8.55 -24.05 -3.68
C ARG A 87 -9.40 -25.17 -3.09
N GLU A 88 -8.96 -25.75 -1.98
CA GLU A 88 -9.81 -26.66 -1.22
C GLU A 88 -11.02 -25.87 -0.73
N GLU A 89 -12.22 -26.28 -1.13
CA GLU A 89 -13.44 -25.72 -0.60
C GLU A 89 -13.53 -26.15 0.87
N GLU A 90 -13.20 -25.24 1.78
CA GLU A 90 -13.45 -25.46 3.20
C GLU A 90 -14.96 -25.69 3.38
N GLU A 91 -15.33 -26.90 3.81
CA GLU A 91 -16.70 -27.21 4.22
C GLU A 91 -17.02 -26.38 5.48
N LEU A 92 -17.70 -25.26 5.27
CA LEU A 92 -18.22 -24.43 6.35
C LEU A 92 -19.38 -25.17 7.02
N ASP A 93 -19.32 -25.33 8.34
CA ASP A 93 -20.47 -25.78 9.13
C ASP A 93 -21.62 -24.77 9.02
N GLU A 94 -22.86 -25.19 9.27
CA GLU A 94 -24.07 -24.36 9.15
C GLU A 94 -23.95 -23.07 9.98
N GLU A 95 -23.33 -23.15 11.17
CA GLU A 95 -23.08 -22.02 12.04
C GLU A 95 -22.04 -21.03 11.47
N GLU A 96 -20.96 -21.55 10.88
CA GLU A 96 -19.92 -20.71 10.26
C GLU A 96 -20.43 -20.02 8.99
N ALA A 97 -21.25 -20.71 8.19
CA ALA A 97 -21.89 -20.16 7.01
C ALA A 97 -22.82 -18.98 7.35
N GLU A 98 -23.56 -19.07 8.46
CA GLU A 98 -24.41 -17.98 8.93
C GLU A 98 -23.59 -16.78 9.42
N GLN A 99 -22.49 -17.01 10.15
CA GLN A 99 -21.57 -15.95 10.53
C GLN A 99 -20.93 -15.26 9.32
N GLU A 100 -20.54 -16.03 8.30
CA GLU A 100 -19.98 -15.48 7.07
C GLU A 100 -21.00 -14.62 6.32
N ARG A 101 -22.27 -15.07 6.26
CA ARG A 101 -23.38 -14.32 5.66
C ARG A 101 -23.58 -12.98 6.36
N LEU A 102 -23.64 -12.98 7.70
CA LEU A 102 -23.78 -11.76 8.51
C LEU A 102 -22.58 -10.80 8.32
N ARG A 103 -21.37 -11.34 8.23
CA ARG A 103 -20.16 -10.54 7.98
C ARG A 103 -20.19 -9.89 6.59
N LYS A 104 -20.57 -10.63 5.55
CA LYS A 104 -20.74 -10.09 4.19
C LYS A 104 -21.83 -9.02 4.15
N GLU A 105 -22.93 -9.23 4.84
CA GLU A 105 -24.05 -8.28 4.91
C GLU A 105 -23.64 -6.97 5.60
N THR A 106 -22.92 -7.05 6.72
CA THR A 106 -22.40 -5.85 7.41
C THR A 106 -21.37 -5.07 6.58
N LEU A 107 -20.48 -5.77 5.86
CA LEU A 107 -19.51 -5.14 4.96
C LEU A 107 -20.19 -4.46 3.76
N ASN A 108 -21.21 -5.08 3.18
CA ASN A 108 -21.97 -4.53 2.04
C ASN A 108 -22.93 -3.42 2.46
N ALA A 109 -23.45 -3.45 3.69
CA ALA A 109 -24.34 -2.43 4.24
C ALA A 109 -23.59 -1.16 4.69
N ALA A 110 -22.28 -1.25 4.93
CA ALA A 110 -21.46 -0.08 5.20
C ALA A 110 -21.38 0.80 3.94
N PRO A 111 -21.83 2.08 3.96
CA PRO A 111 -21.66 2.95 2.82
C PRO A 111 -20.16 3.08 2.53
N SER A 112 -19.79 2.82 1.27
CA SER A 112 -18.43 2.99 0.72
C SER A 112 -17.92 4.42 0.97
N ARG A 113 -17.42 4.66 2.18
CA ARG A 113 -16.61 5.83 2.55
C ARG A 113 -15.23 5.54 2.03
N ASP A 114 -14.91 5.95 0.80
CA ASP A 114 -13.53 6.27 0.34
C ASP A 114 -13.14 5.72 -1.04
N PHE A 115 -14.05 5.77 -2.02
CA PHE A 115 -13.62 5.82 -3.43
C PHE A 115 -13.70 7.25 -4.05
N ASN A 116 -14.36 8.20 -3.38
CA ASN A 116 -14.51 9.58 -3.88
C ASN A 116 -13.53 10.62 -3.29
N LEU A 117 -12.80 10.32 -2.21
CA LEU A 117 -11.90 11.29 -1.57
C LEU A 117 -10.53 11.43 -2.26
N LEU A 118 -10.13 10.48 -3.11
CA LEU A 118 -8.90 10.57 -3.92
C LEU A 118 -9.13 11.22 -5.29
N LEU A 119 -10.36 11.20 -5.82
CA LEU A 119 -10.68 11.86 -7.09
C LEU A 119 -10.99 13.36 -6.95
N LEU A 120 -11.39 13.83 -5.76
CA LEU A 120 -11.66 15.25 -5.51
C LEU A 120 -10.42 16.09 -5.21
N ARG A 121 -9.29 15.48 -4.83
CA ARG A 121 -8.05 16.24 -4.55
C ARG A 121 -7.28 16.65 -5.80
N ARG A 122 -7.50 15.97 -6.94
CA ARG A 122 -6.82 16.30 -8.21
C ARG A 122 -7.43 17.48 -8.96
N LYS A 123 -8.61 17.98 -8.56
CA LYS A 123 -9.24 19.18 -9.15
C LYS A 123 -8.94 20.48 -8.39
N ALA A 124 -8.31 20.41 -7.22
CA ALA A 124 -7.99 21.61 -6.43
C ALA A 124 -6.65 22.27 -6.82
N ASP A 125 -5.73 21.54 -7.46
CA ASP A 125 -4.38 22.05 -7.78
C ASP A 125 -4.19 22.43 -9.26
N ALA A 126 -5.26 22.43 -10.07
CA ALA A 126 -5.21 22.85 -11.48
C ALA A 126 -5.52 24.36 -11.67
N HIS A 127 -5.42 25.17 -10.61
CA HIS A 127 -5.46 26.63 -10.68
C HIS A 127 -4.11 27.25 -10.27
N PHE A 128 -2.99 26.70 -10.75
CA PHE A 128 -1.75 27.47 -10.80
C PHE A 128 -1.82 28.42 -12.01
N SER A 129 -2.45 29.56 -11.75
CA SER A 129 -2.37 30.76 -12.58
C SER A 129 -0.90 31.13 -12.77
N SER A 130 -0.36 30.85 -13.95
CA SER A 130 0.90 31.45 -14.42
C SER A 130 0.57 32.43 -15.54
N SER A 131 0.12 33.61 -15.13
CA SER A 131 0.20 34.79 -15.99
C SER A 131 1.66 35.00 -16.40
N PRO A 132 1.98 35.17 -17.69
CA PRO A 132 3.32 35.52 -18.11
C PRO A 132 3.65 36.95 -17.64
N PRO A 133 4.83 37.22 -17.07
CA PRO A 133 5.26 38.59 -16.83
C PRO A 133 5.55 39.27 -18.17
N SER A 134 4.61 40.11 -18.60
CA SER A 134 4.83 41.16 -19.59
C SER A 134 5.82 42.17 -19.01
N GLY A 135 7.08 42.07 -19.41
CA GLY A 135 8.14 43.02 -19.07
C GLY A 135 8.96 43.36 -20.31
N SER A 136 8.43 44.27 -21.12
CA SER A 136 9.15 44.99 -22.17
C SER A 136 10.22 45.89 -21.55
N GLY A 137 11.45 45.89 -22.09
CA GLY A 137 12.51 46.75 -21.58
C GLY A 137 13.86 46.59 -22.28
N ALA A 138 13.96 47.25 -23.43
CA ALA A 138 15.15 47.72 -24.15
C ALA A 138 16.55 47.55 -23.52
N GLY A 139 17.51 47.13 -24.36
CA GLY A 139 18.94 47.22 -24.01
C GLY A 139 19.87 46.67 -25.09
N SER A 140 19.98 47.40 -26.21
CA SER A 140 20.99 47.22 -27.26
C SER A 140 22.42 47.27 -26.71
N ASN A 141 23.34 46.44 -27.23
CA ASN A 141 24.59 46.85 -27.89
C ASN A 141 25.70 45.78 -27.84
N ILE A 142 26.23 45.44 -29.04
CA ILE A 142 27.68 45.44 -29.41
C ILE A 142 28.56 44.38 -28.70
N ALA A 143 29.39 43.53 -29.33
CA ALA A 143 30.24 43.70 -30.50
C ALA A 143 30.57 42.36 -31.19
N HIS A 144 30.88 42.49 -32.48
CA HIS A 144 31.77 41.63 -33.25
C HIS A 144 33.14 41.42 -32.59
N ASP A 145 33.70 40.21 -32.70
CA ASP A 145 35.04 39.92 -33.25
C ASP A 145 35.36 38.41 -33.06
N VAL A 146 35.60 37.61 -34.12
CA VAL A 146 36.80 37.50 -34.99
C VAL A 146 37.77 36.41 -34.50
N PHE A 147 37.98 35.44 -35.39
CA PHE A 147 39.17 34.58 -35.62
C PHE A 147 39.65 33.57 -34.56
N GLY A 148 39.52 32.29 -34.92
CA GLY A 148 40.65 31.52 -35.48
C GLY A 148 41.57 30.79 -34.50
N GLY A 149 41.83 29.51 -34.75
CA GLY A 149 43.12 28.91 -34.37
C GLY A 149 43.14 27.43 -34.05
N ARG A 150 43.38 26.63 -35.11
CA ARG A 150 44.00 25.28 -35.16
C ARG A 150 43.28 24.08 -34.55
#